data_AF-A0A6L9ZN14-F1
#
_entry.id   AF-A0A6L9ZN14-F1
#
_cell.length_a   1.000
_cell.length_b   1.000
_cell.length_c   1.000
_cell.angle_alpha   90.00
_cell.angle_beta   90.00
_cell.angle_gamma   90.00
#
_symmetry.space_group_name_H-M   'P 1'
#
loop_
_entity.id
_entity.type
_entity.pdbx_description
1 polymer ?
#
loop_
_entity_poly.entity_id
_entity_poly.type
_entity_poly.pdbx_seq_one_letter_code
_entity_poly.pdbx_strand_id
1 'polypeptide(L)'
;MPKYKHKERGRNVVISPSNALSKPALNKGIIKLSTSSIESPTFVNNINQVRIVPKLNCYVIEVVYTVCDVEQKQSNYVAVIDLGLTNLMAITSNQPDIKPLLVNGRPLKSINQNFNNKLAKAQSNKSLATNKGT
;
A
#
# COMPACT_ATOMS: atom_id res chain seq x y z
N MET A 1 -5.37 -21.82 -25.20
CA MET A 1 -6.47 -21.63 -24.22
C MET A 1 -5.88 -21.33 -22.84
N PRO A 2 -6.48 -20.42 -22.05
CA PRO A 2 -6.07 -20.19 -20.65
C PRO A 2 -6.32 -21.45 -19.81
N LYS A 3 -5.39 -21.82 -18.93
CA LYS A 3 -5.54 -22.96 -18.01
C LYS A 3 -6.14 -22.48 -16.69
N TYR A 4 -7.15 -23.18 -16.19
CA TYR A 4 -7.71 -22.93 -14.84
C TYR A 4 -6.67 -23.23 -13.76
N LYS A 5 -6.77 -22.54 -12.62
CA LYS A 5 -5.97 -22.86 -11.43
C LYS A 5 -6.37 -24.22 -10.87
N HIS A 6 -5.46 -24.83 -10.09
CA HIS A 6 -5.71 -26.09 -9.40
C HIS A 6 -7.00 -26.01 -8.56
N LYS A 7 -7.85 -27.03 -8.63
CA LYS A 7 -9.17 -27.00 -7.96
C LYS A 7 -9.07 -26.83 -6.44
N GLU A 8 -8.09 -27.47 -5.83
CA GLU A 8 -7.92 -27.44 -4.35
C GLU A 8 -6.84 -26.48 -3.86
N ARG A 9 -5.81 -26.22 -4.67
CA ARG A 9 -4.61 -25.45 -4.30
C ARG A 9 -4.57 -24.08 -4.95
N GLY A 10 -5.44 -23.85 -5.92
CA GLY A 10 -5.57 -22.59 -6.62
C GLY A 10 -6.25 -21.57 -5.73
N ARG A 11 -5.50 -20.54 -5.32
CA ARG A 11 -6.08 -19.42 -4.58
C ARG A 11 -6.55 -18.34 -5.56
N ASN A 12 -7.71 -17.76 -5.30
CA ASN A 12 -8.27 -16.65 -6.06
C ASN A 12 -8.54 -15.45 -5.14
N VAL A 13 -8.62 -14.27 -5.75
CA VAL A 13 -9.09 -13.08 -5.03
C VAL A 13 -10.60 -13.26 -4.82
N VAL A 14 -11.05 -13.18 -3.58
CA VAL A 14 -12.47 -13.11 -3.26
C VAL A 14 -12.84 -11.63 -3.17
N ILE A 15 -13.91 -11.23 -3.86
CA ILE A 15 -14.42 -9.87 -3.85
C ILE A 15 -15.78 -9.89 -3.19
N SER A 16 -15.89 -9.23 -2.05
CA SER A 16 -17.14 -8.99 -1.33
C SER A 16 -17.61 -7.57 -1.66
N PRO A 17 -18.62 -7.41 -2.53
CA PRO A 17 -19.20 -6.09 -2.81
C PRO A 17 -19.82 -5.48 -1.54
N SER A 18 -20.04 -4.16 -1.55
CA SER A 18 -20.57 -3.43 -0.39
C SER A 18 -21.92 -3.97 0.13
N ASN A 19 -22.78 -4.49 -0.75
CA ASN A 19 -24.06 -5.10 -0.38
C ASN A 19 -23.91 -6.49 0.30
N ALA A 20 -22.73 -7.10 0.23
CA ALA A 20 -22.39 -8.35 0.92
C ALA A 20 -21.78 -8.10 2.31
N LEU A 21 -21.77 -6.85 2.79
CA LEU A 21 -21.30 -6.46 4.12
C LEU A 21 -22.49 -6.18 5.06
N SER A 22 -22.34 -6.53 6.33
CA SER A 22 -23.34 -6.22 7.35
C SER A 22 -23.39 -4.71 7.63
N LYS A 23 -24.46 -4.04 7.21
CA LYS A 23 -24.70 -2.61 7.51
C LYS A 23 -24.74 -2.32 9.02
N PRO A 24 -25.42 -3.12 9.87
CA PRO A 24 -25.42 -2.90 11.31
C PRO A 24 -24.02 -2.99 11.95
N ALA A 25 -23.17 -3.89 11.46
CA ALA A 25 -21.79 -3.99 11.93
C ALA A 25 -20.95 -2.81 11.45
N LEU A 26 -21.15 -2.39 10.20
CA LEU A 26 -20.41 -1.26 9.62
C LEU A 26 -20.70 0.05 10.35
N ASN A 27 -21.94 0.28 10.76
CA ASN A 27 -22.32 1.42 11.60
C ASN A 27 -21.64 1.43 12.98
N LYS A 28 -21.11 0.29 13.43
CA LYS A 28 -20.31 0.14 14.65
C LYS A 28 -18.80 0.15 14.38
N GLY A 29 -18.39 0.51 13.16
CA GLY A 29 -16.98 0.52 12.75
C GLY A 29 -16.41 -0.87 12.46
N ILE A 30 -17.25 -1.86 12.15
CA ILE A 30 -16.83 -3.25 11.91
C ILE A 30 -17.25 -3.69 10.50
N ILE A 31 -16.27 -4.10 9.71
CA ILE A 31 -16.51 -4.85 8.48
C ILE A 31 -16.83 -6.28 8.88
N LYS A 32 -18.02 -6.76 8.51
CA LYS A 32 -18.42 -8.16 8.65
C LYS A 32 -18.91 -8.68 7.30
N LEU A 33 -18.21 -9.69 6.78
CA LEU A 33 -18.56 -10.31 5.50
C LEU A 33 -19.77 -11.24 5.71
N SER A 34 -20.72 -11.23 4.77
CA SER A 34 -21.88 -12.13 4.82
C SER A 34 -21.53 -13.60 4.58
N THR A 35 -20.50 -13.87 3.77
CA THR A 35 -20.12 -15.21 3.30
C THR A 35 -19.08 -15.90 4.20
N SER A 36 -18.65 -15.28 5.29
CA SER A 36 -17.61 -15.83 6.17
C SER A 36 -17.70 -15.23 7.57
N SER A 37 -17.03 -15.84 8.55
CA SER A 37 -16.85 -15.30 9.91
C SER A 37 -15.79 -14.20 10.00
N ILE A 38 -15.32 -13.66 8.87
CA ILE A 38 -14.28 -12.64 8.85
C ILE A 38 -14.88 -11.30 9.29
N GLU A 39 -14.31 -10.76 10.36
CA GLU A 39 -14.61 -9.45 10.90
C GLU A 39 -13.33 -8.64 11.09
N SER A 40 -13.38 -7.34 10.81
CA SER A 40 -12.25 -6.43 10.99
C SER A 40 -12.74 -5.02 11.33
N PRO A 41 -12.06 -4.29 12.23
CA PRO A 41 -12.36 -2.88 12.44
C PRO A 41 -12.09 -2.06 11.16
N THR A 42 -12.82 -0.97 11.01
CA THR A 42 -12.66 0.01 9.93
C THR A 42 -12.94 1.42 10.42
N PHE A 43 -12.23 2.39 9.84
CA PHE A 43 -12.48 3.82 10.04
C PHE A 43 -13.28 4.44 8.89
N VAL A 44 -13.62 3.65 7.87
CA VAL A 44 -14.31 4.12 6.67
C VAL A 44 -15.69 3.49 6.57
N ASN A 45 -16.68 4.33 6.24
CA ASN A 45 -18.08 3.92 6.09
C ASN A 45 -18.49 3.74 4.62
N ASN A 46 -17.87 4.47 3.70
CA ASN A 46 -18.20 4.44 2.26
C ASN A 46 -17.42 3.37 1.50
N ILE A 47 -17.56 2.12 1.93
CA ILE A 47 -16.85 0.97 1.34
C ILE A 47 -17.49 0.60 -0.01
N ASN A 48 -16.67 0.51 -1.06
CA ASN A 48 -17.10 -0.03 -2.36
C ASN A 48 -17.06 -1.57 -2.35
N GLN A 49 -15.99 -2.15 -1.83
CA GLN A 49 -15.80 -3.59 -1.73
C GLN A 49 -14.71 -3.95 -0.71
N VAL A 50 -14.75 -5.19 -0.23
CA VAL A 50 -13.68 -5.81 0.56
C VAL A 50 -13.11 -6.97 -0.24
N ARG A 51 -11.79 -7.05 -0.38
CA ARG A 51 -11.12 -8.13 -1.10
C ARG A 51 -10.29 -8.99 -0.16
N ILE A 52 -10.36 -10.30 -0.34
CA ILE A 52 -9.44 -11.26 0.29
C ILE A 52 -8.42 -11.66 -0.78
N VAL A 53 -7.21 -11.11 -0.67
CA VAL A 53 -6.15 -11.28 -1.67
C VAL A 53 -5.13 -12.29 -1.15
N PRO A 54 -4.98 -13.47 -1.80
CA PRO A 54 -3.92 -14.40 -1.44
C PRO A 54 -2.54 -13.78 -1.75
N LYS A 55 -1.67 -13.74 -0.76
CA LYS A 55 -0.23 -13.52 -0.90
C LYS A 55 0.49 -14.85 -0.63
N LEU A 56 1.82 -14.83 -0.70
CA LEU A 56 2.65 -16.04 -0.54
C LEU A 56 2.32 -16.77 0.78
N ASN A 57 2.38 -16.06 1.91
CA ASN A 57 2.28 -16.67 3.24
C ASN A 57 1.08 -16.19 4.06
N CYS A 58 0.20 -15.38 3.48
CA CYS A 58 -0.96 -14.83 4.17
C CYS A 58 -2.06 -14.46 3.18
N TYR A 59 -3.22 -14.11 3.72
CA TYR A 59 -4.26 -13.38 2.99
C TYR A 59 -4.24 -11.93 3.47
N VAL A 60 -4.37 -10.99 2.54
CA VAL A 60 -4.53 -9.57 2.85
C VAL A 60 -6.00 -9.22 2.64
N ILE A 61 -6.60 -8.62 3.66
CA ILE A 61 -7.94 -8.03 3.57
C ILE A 61 -7.76 -6.58 3.12
N GLU A 62 -8.21 -6.28 1.91
CA GLU A 62 -8.16 -4.93 1.35
C GLU A 62 -9.54 -4.31 1.40
N VAL A 63 -9.66 -3.14 2.03
CA VAL A 63 -10.89 -2.35 2.08
C VAL A 63 -10.80 -1.27 1.03
N VAL A 64 -11.60 -1.38 -0.02
CA VAL A 64 -11.63 -0.41 -1.13
C VAL A 64 -12.80 0.54 -0.88
N TYR A 65 -12.51 1.83 -0.80
CA TYR A 65 -13.48 2.88 -0.56
C TYR A 65 -13.16 4.09 -1.44
N THR A 66 -14.18 4.90 -1.70
CA THR A 66 -14.04 6.14 -2.47
C THR A 66 -13.90 7.29 -1.49
N VAL A 67 -12.90 8.14 -1.74
CA VAL A 67 -12.75 9.42 -1.04
C VAL A 67 -13.24 10.49 -2.01
N CYS A 68 -14.17 11.34 -1.58
CA CYS A 68 -14.60 12.47 -2.39
C CYS A 68 -13.41 13.41 -2.59
N ASP A 69 -13.27 13.92 -3.81
CA ASP A 69 -12.30 14.97 -4.08
C ASP A 69 -12.58 16.16 -3.16
N VAL A 70 -11.51 16.70 -2.58
CA VAL A 70 -11.59 17.95 -1.84
C VAL A 70 -11.64 19.07 -2.88
N GLU A 71 -12.61 19.96 -2.77
CA GLU A 71 -12.67 21.14 -3.64
C GLU A 71 -11.34 21.89 -3.58
N GLN A 72 -10.75 22.10 -4.75
CA GLN A 72 -9.53 22.88 -4.87
C GLN A 72 -9.87 24.34 -4.59
N LYS A 73 -9.38 24.86 -3.46
CA LYS A 73 -9.46 26.29 -3.19
C LYS A 73 -8.49 27.01 -4.13
N GLN A 74 -8.99 27.94 -4.94
CA GLN A 74 -8.11 28.85 -5.67
C GLN A 74 -7.37 29.73 -4.67
N SER A 75 -6.05 29.82 -4.84
CA SER A 75 -5.16 30.60 -4.00
C SER A 75 -4.03 31.15 -4.87
N ASN A 76 -3.60 32.38 -4.56
CA ASN A 76 -2.41 32.99 -5.17
C ASN A 76 -1.10 32.45 -4.54
N TYR A 77 -1.21 31.61 -3.51
CA TYR A 77 -0.07 30.99 -2.87
C TYR A 77 0.43 29.79 -3.66
N VAL A 78 1.73 29.79 -3.92
CA VAL A 78 2.44 28.76 -4.67
C VAL A 78 3.53 28.19 -3.80
N ALA A 79 3.53 26.87 -3.65
CA ALA A 79 4.63 26.13 -3.04
C ALA A 79 5.48 25.48 -4.14
N VAL A 80 6.80 25.60 -4.02
CA VAL A 80 7.77 24.90 -4.86
C VAL A 80 8.36 23.75 -4.06
N ILE A 81 8.39 22.58 -4.67
CA ILE A 81 8.89 21.34 -4.07
C ILE A 81 10.02 20.81 -4.96
N ASP A 82 11.23 20.78 -4.42
CA ASP A 82 12.38 20.15 -5.05
C ASP A 82 12.71 18.82 -4.33
N LEU A 83 12.79 17.73 -5.07
CA LEU A 83 13.03 16.39 -4.52
C LEU A 83 14.51 16.01 -4.69
N GLY A 84 15.11 15.46 -3.64
CA GLY A 84 16.52 15.08 -3.64
C GLY A 84 16.85 13.86 -2.79
N LEU A 85 18.14 13.52 -2.70
CA LEU A 85 18.62 12.36 -1.91
C LEU A 85 19.17 12.77 -0.53
N THR A 86 19.85 13.92 -0.44
CA THR A 86 20.39 14.43 0.84
C THR A 86 19.30 15.12 1.64
N ASN A 87 18.62 16.06 1.00
CA ASN A 87 17.32 16.57 1.43
C ASN A 87 16.31 15.84 0.56
N LEU A 88 15.47 14.99 1.17
CA LEU A 88 14.42 14.27 0.46
C LEU A 88 13.51 15.25 -0.29
N MET A 89 13.24 16.37 0.37
CA MET A 89 12.39 17.42 -0.13
C MET A 89 12.87 18.77 0.41
N ALA A 90 13.01 19.75 -0.47
CA ALA A 90 13.13 21.15 -0.13
C ALA A 90 11.84 21.86 -0.55
N ILE A 91 11.16 22.49 0.41
CA ILE A 91 9.88 23.16 0.20
C ILE A 91 10.05 24.64 0.49
N THR A 92 9.55 25.48 -0.41
CA THR A 92 9.43 26.92 -0.20
C THR A 92 8.07 27.40 -0.70
N SER A 93 7.61 28.56 -0.24
CA SER A 93 6.33 29.15 -0.62
C SER A 93 6.40 30.67 -0.64
N ASN A 94 5.57 31.31 -1.46
CA ASN A 94 5.34 32.76 -1.40
C ASN A 94 4.32 33.16 -0.31
N GLN A 95 3.79 32.21 0.45
CA GLN A 95 2.86 32.47 1.54
C GLN A 95 3.58 33.08 2.75
N PRO A 96 3.10 34.23 3.29
CA PRO A 96 3.65 34.81 4.51
C PRO A 96 3.68 33.84 5.68
N ASP A 97 4.67 33.99 6.56
CA ASP A 97 4.86 33.23 7.79
C ASP A 97 5.12 31.71 7.62
N ILE A 98 5.19 31.20 6.39
CA ILE A 98 5.64 29.83 6.08
C ILE A 98 7.17 29.85 5.91
N LYS A 99 7.87 29.15 6.81
CA LYS A 99 9.32 28.98 6.70
C LYS A 99 9.66 27.86 5.70
N PRO A 100 10.73 28.01 4.89
CA PRO A 100 11.22 26.91 4.07
C PRO A 100 11.49 25.66 4.91
N LEU A 101 11.13 24.50 4.37
CA LEU A 101 11.25 23.21 5.04
C LEU A 101 12.22 22.30 4.29
N LEU A 102 13.16 21.71 5.02
CA LEU A 102 14.03 20.64 4.52
C LEU A 102 13.66 19.32 5.20
N VAL A 103 13.28 18.34 4.39
CA VAL A 103 13.02 16.98 4.84
C VAL A 103 14.31 16.17 4.71
N ASN A 104 14.78 15.58 5.81
CA ASN A 104 16.01 14.80 5.82
C ASN A 104 15.90 13.53 4.95
N GLY A 105 16.78 13.38 3.95
CA GLY A 105 16.83 12.23 3.04
C GLY A 105 17.76 11.11 3.46
N ARG A 106 18.58 11.30 4.51
CA ARG A 106 19.51 10.28 5.01
C ARG A 106 18.83 8.93 5.34
N PRO A 107 17.62 8.88 5.94
CA PRO A 107 16.93 7.61 6.17
C PRO A 107 16.69 6.81 4.89
N LEU A 108 16.23 7.46 3.81
CA LEU A 108 16.02 6.82 2.52
C LEU A 108 17.34 6.26 1.95
N LYS A 109 18.43 7.03 2.07
CA LYS A 109 19.77 6.60 1.64
C LYS A 109 20.23 5.34 2.39
N SER A 110 20.00 5.28 3.70
CA SER A 110 20.33 4.12 4.54
C SER A 110 19.51 2.88 4.14
N ILE A 111 18.22 3.05 3.90
CA ILE A 111 17.33 1.98 3.42
C ILE A 111 17.81 1.44 2.07
N ASN A 112 18.14 2.33 1.13
CA ASN A 112 18.65 1.95 -0.18
C ASN A 112 19.99 1.18 -0.08
N GLN A 113 20.89 1.62 0.80
CA GLN A 113 22.15 0.92 1.04
C GLN A 113 21.91 -0.50 1.60
N ASN A 114 21.02 -0.65 2.58
CA ASN A 114 20.67 -1.96 3.13
C ASN A 114 20.03 -2.87 2.06
N PHE A 115 19.16 -2.33 1.21
CA PHE A 115 18.58 -3.06 0.10
C PHE A 115 19.65 -3.58 -0.86
N ASN A 116 20.56 -2.71 -1.31
CA ASN A 116 21.66 -3.10 -2.20
C ASN A 116 22.55 -4.17 -1.56
N ASN A 117 22.84 -4.07 -0.26
CA ASN A 117 23.60 -5.08 0.47
C ASN A 117 22.89 -6.44 0.49
N LYS A 118 21.57 -6.47 0.72
CA LYS A 118 20.78 -7.70 0.71
C LYS A 118 20.69 -8.30 -0.70
N LEU A 119 20.52 -7.45 -1.72
CA LEU A 119 20.46 -7.88 -3.11
C LEU A 119 21.78 -8.52 -3.55
N ALA A 120 22.92 -7.89 -3.24
CA ALA A 120 24.25 -8.42 -3.55
C ALA A 120 24.48 -9.80 -2.89
N LYS A 121 24.09 -9.96 -1.60
CA LYS A 121 24.15 -11.26 -0.91
C LYS A 121 23.29 -12.33 -1.59
N ALA A 122 22.06 -11.99 -1.98
CA ALA A 122 21.17 -12.93 -2.65
C ALA A 122 21.69 -13.34 -4.04
N GLN A 123 22.29 -12.42 -4.80
CA GLN A 123 22.92 -12.70 -6.08
C GLN A 123 24.14 -13.59 -5.94
N SER A 124 25.01 -13.33 -4.96
CA SER A 124 26.16 -14.18 -4.64
C SER A 124 25.72 -15.61 -4.30
N ASN A 125 24.73 -15.77 -3.41
CA ASN A 125 24.22 -17.08 -3.03
C ASN A 125 23.59 -17.85 -4.20
N LYS A 126 22.89 -17.17 -5.11
CA LYS A 126 22.39 -17.79 -6.34
C LYS A 126 23.52 -18.28 -7.23
N SER A 127 24.57 -17.47 -7.43
CA SER A 127 25.72 -17.85 -8.24
C SER A 127 26.46 -19.08 -7.69
N LEU A 128 26.59 -19.18 -6.36
CA LEU A 128 27.17 -20.33 -5.66
C LEU A 128 26.30 -21.59 -5.77
N ALA A 129 24.98 -21.44 -5.76
CA ALA A 129 24.04 -22.55 -5.94
C ALA A 129 24.08 -23.11 -7.37
N THR A 130 24.29 -22.26 -8.39
CA THR A 130 24.51 -22.71 -9.78
C THR A 130 25.86 -23.38 -10.00
N ASN A 131 26.90 -23.01 -9.26
CA ASN A 131 28.26 -23.56 -9.40
C ASN A 131 28.50 -24.87 -8.61
N LYS A 132 27.55 -25.31 -7.77
CA LYS A 132 27.63 -26.59 -7.03
C LYS A 132 26.88 -27.75 -7.72
N GLY A 133 26.36 -27.52 -8.92
CA GLY A 133 25.63 -28.51 -9.73
C GLY A 133 26.43 -29.11 -10.88
N THR A 134 27.75 -28.99 -10.87
CA THR A 134 28.69 -29.61 -11.83
C THR A 134 29.67 -30.52 -11.12
#